data_AF-A0A7W5UBM0-F1
#
_entry.id   AF-A0A7W5UBM0-F1
#
_cell.length_a   1.000
_cell.length_b   1.000
_cell.length_c   1.000
_cell.angle_alpha   90.00
_cell.angle_beta   90.00
_cell.angle_gamma   90.00
#
_symmetry.space_group_name_H-M   'P 1'
#
loop_
_entity.id
_entity.type
_entity.pdbx_description
1 polymer ?
#
loop_
_entity_poly.entity_id
_entity_poly.type
_entity_poly.pdbx_seq_one_letter_code
_entity_poly.pdbx_strand_id
1 'polypeptide(L)'
;MADSENSRTLPAITPRKKHSVSGATEILPRVIDRRNLLPVAARLLSALIAESRQPRQSGPTPVREMWPRWYEYHQQHVRAIRLREKLKAELLKAAGGLPVVMLPNVGKDGVVEVRSFADINRMASQFDTEHLSQARAELRRRRKRWKEADRRLGYSAILAREQELAERAGISGRVMWITRPSSLIEVTAKLHCLIVMHDPGLKLEEAPWPELRTMLKDLLLLMEKGWPEPGNGPAYTGKAADVRGILNLAARYRDAANTLGEGLSKPNHLPRRLLALHSIKLYLDALLLANGLNRQTICSFEGNLNERTRVAMDLGLVLRKRTAAHLATLSSSREYLAVSYGSETTATLSQMNRVMATLDEVSLKVRKMLRGLHGRRDDHSRHNAS
;
A
#
# COMPACT_ATOMS: atom_id res chain seq x y z
N MET A 1 51.28 -41.06 42.39
CA MET A 1 52.07 -41.18 41.15
C MET A 1 51.12 -41.60 40.06
N ALA A 2 50.85 -40.66 39.16
CA ALA A 2 50.05 -40.85 37.98
C ALA A 2 50.96 -41.34 36.85
N ASP A 3 50.46 -42.25 36.03
CA ASP A 3 50.68 -42.29 34.59
C ASP A 3 49.70 -43.30 33.99
N SER A 4 48.85 -42.83 33.09
CA SER A 4 48.27 -43.67 32.04
C SER A 4 48.11 -42.80 30.82
N GLU A 5 49.01 -43.03 29.87
CA GLU A 5 48.91 -42.53 28.52
C GLU A 5 47.59 -42.98 27.89
N ASN A 6 46.90 -42.08 27.19
CA ASN A 6 46.21 -42.50 25.99
C ASN A 6 46.21 -41.41 24.92
N SER A 7 46.47 -41.91 23.71
CA SER A 7 46.85 -41.22 22.49
C SER A 7 45.87 -40.18 21.97
N ARG A 8 46.47 -39.21 21.28
CA ARG A 8 45.87 -38.13 20.50
C ARG A 8 45.01 -38.65 19.34
N THR A 9 43.76 -38.21 19.27
CA THR A 9 43.00 -38.05 18.03
C THR A 9 42.38 -36.66 18.01
N LEU A 10 42.73 -35.86 16.99
CA LEU A 10 42.25 -34.49 16.77
C LEU A 10 40.73 -34.49 16.52
N PRO A 11 39.94 -33.60 17.16
CA PRO A 11 38.53 -33.48 16.83
C PRO A 11 38.31 -32.61 15.58
N ALA A 12 37.38 -33.08 14.76
CA ALA A 12 36.87 -32.46 13.56
C ALA A 12 36.36 -31.03 13.80
N ILE A 13 36.69 -30.15 12.86
CA ILE A 13 36.26 -28.75 12.81
C ILE A 13 34.73 -28.71 12.65
N THR A 14 34.01 -28.44 13.74
CA THR A 14 32.58 -28.14 13.70
C THR A 14 32.33 -26.79 13.01
N PRO A 15 31.36 -26.69 12.08
CA PRO A 15 30.99 -25.44 11.47
C PRO A 15 30.45 -24.46 12.51
N ARG A 16 31.15 -23.33 12.61
CA ARG A 16 30.81 -22.13 13.36
C ARG A 16 29.32 -21.80 13.26
N LYS A 17 28.64 -21.91 14.40
CA LYS A 17 27.24 -21.53 14.66
C LYS A 17 27.03 -20.08 14.20
N LYS A 18 26.53 -19.88 12.99
CA LYS A 18 26.00 -18.58 12.57
C LYS A 18 24.76 -18.34 13.42
N HIS A 19 24.78 -17.28 14.22
CA HIS A 19 23.61 -16.80 14.94
C HIS A 19 22.50 -16.50 13.92
N SER A 20 21.57 -17.43 13.77
CA SER A 20 20.28 -17.16 13.15
C SER A 20 19.58 -16.13 14.03
N VAL A 21 19.29 -14.97 13.45
CA VAL A 21 18.32 -14.01 14.00
C VAL A 21 16.94 -14.68 13.93
N SER A 22 16.69 -15.56 14.90
CA SER A 22 15.53 -16.46 14.98
C SER A 22 14.35 -15.82 15.74
N GLY A 23 14.14 -14.51 15.55
CA GLY A 23 13.08 -13.76 16.24
C GLY A 23 11.96 -13.24 15.34
N ALA A 24 12.19 -13.08 14.03
CA ALA A 24 11.27 -12.39 13.12
C ALA A 24 10.47 -13.32 12.19
N THR A 25 10.83 -14.60 12.11
CA THR A 25 10.35 -15.55 11.08
C THR A 25 8.95 -16.14 11.32
N GLU A 26 8.18 -15.68 12.31
CA GLU A 26 6.83 -16.22 12.60
C GLU A 26 5.72 -15.16 12.71
N ILE A 27 5.90 -13.97 12.12
CA ILE A 27 4.91 -12.89 12.28
C ILE A 27 3.68 -13.08 11.36
N LEU A 28 3.79 -13.80 10.24
CA LEU A 28 2.63 -14.12 9.40
C LEU A 28 2.27 -15.61 9.42
N PRO A 29 0.95 -15.92 9.43
CA PRO A 29 0.49 -17.28 9.28
C PRO A 29 0.77 -17.80 7.86
N ARG A 30 0.93 -19.12 7.72
CA ARG A 30 1.14 -19.80 6.43
C ARG A 30 0.04 -19.49 5.39
N VAL A 31 -1.15 -19.10 5.82
CA VAL A 31 -2.28 -18.76 4.95
C VAL A 31 -2.93 -17.46 5.43
N ILE A 32 -3.00 -16.47 4.53
CA ILE A 32 -3.75 -15.23 4.74
C ILE A 32 -5.06 -15.33 3.95
N ASP A 33 -6.17 -15.41 4.68
CA ASP A 33 -7.53 -15.47 4.17
C ASP A 33 -8.31 -14.18 4.48
N ARG A 34 -9.56 -14.10 4.01
CA ARG A 34 -10.43 -12.93 4.24
C ARG A 34 -10.71 -12.70 5.73
N ARG A 35 -10.66 -13.71 6.60
CA ARG A 35 -11.03 -13.56 8.02
C ARG A 35 -9.85 -13.10 8.87
N ASN A 36 -8.63 -13.47 8.50
CA ASN A 36 -7.43 -13.16 9.26
C ASN A 36 -6.62 -11.98 8.70
N LEU A 37 -6.92 -11.48 7.49
CA LEU A 37 -6.18 -10.40 6.83
C LEU A 37 -5.93 -9.17 7.73
N LEU A 38 -6.99 -8.57 8.29
CA LEU A 38 -6.85 -7.33 9.09
C LEU A 38 -6.10 -7.57 10.42
N PRO A 39 -6.42 -8.59 11.23
CA PRO A 39 -5.63 -8.91 12.43
C PRO A 39 -4.15 -9.19 12.14
N VAL A 40 -3.87 -9.93 11.07
CA VAL A 40 -2.51 -10.28 10.65
C VAL A 40 -1.76 -9.03 10.19
N ALA A 41 -2.40 -8.19 9.38
CA ALA A 41 -1.86 -6.90 8.96
C ALA A 41 -1.48 -6.03 10.15
N ALA A 42 -2.39 -5.91 11.13
CA ALA A 42 -2.15 -5.11 12.31
C ALA A 42 -0.95 -5.62 13.13
N ARG A 43 -0.85 -6.94 13.35
CA ARG A 43 0.27 -7.54 14.07
C ARG A 43 1.61 -7.27 13.38
N LEU A 44 1.67 -7.47 12.06
CA LEU A 44 2.88 -7.21 11.28
C LEU A 44 3.26 -5.73 11.32
N LEU A 45 2.30 -4.83 11.09
CA LEU A 45 2.53 -3.39 11.11
C LEU A 45 3.03 -2.92 12.49
N SER A 46 2.47 -3.42 13.58
CA SER A 46 2.96 -3.13 14.93
C SER A 46 4.41 -3.55 15.13
N ALA A 47 4.80 -4.74 14.67
CA ALA A 47 6.17 -5.22 14.76
C ALA A 47 7.13 -4.37 13.90
N LEU A 48 6.80 -4.15 12.63
CA LEU A 48 7.63 -3.37 11.71
C LEU A 48 7.79 -1.91 12.16
N ILE A 49 6.72 -1.29 12.69
CA ILE A 49 6.79 0.07 13.23
C ILE A 49 7.72 0.10 14.45
N ALA A 50 7.62 -0.88 15.35
CA ALA A 50 8.47 -0.95 16.54
C ALA A 50 9.96 -1.13 16.21
N GLU A 51 10.29 -1.86 15.15
CA GLU A 51 11.67 -2.06 14.66
C GLU A 51 12.20 -0.82 13.93
N SER A 52 11.34 -0.12 13.20
CA SER A 52 11.68 1.04 12.35
C SER A 52 11.97 2.35 13.11
N ARG A 53 12.51 2.32 14.33
CA ARG A 53 12.83 3.49 15.18
C ARG A 53 13.92 4.38 14.53
N GLN A 54 13.55 5.08 13.46
CA GLN A 54 14.32 6.12 12.83
C GLN A 54 14.28 7.38 13.69
N PRO A 55 15.37 8.17 13.71
CA PRO A 55 15.38 9.46 14.40
C PRO A 55 14.21 10.34 13.95
N ARG A 56 13.53 10.96 14.92
CA ARG A 56 12.42 11.87 14.65
C ARG A 56 12.95 13.10 13.90
N GLN A 57 12.61 13.21 12.63
CA GLN A 57 12.83 14.46 11.89
C GLN A 57 11.85 15.52 12.41
N SER A 58 12.30 16.76 12.53
CA SER A 58 11.44 17.87 12.93
C SER A 58 10.31 18.06 11.92
N GLY A 59 9.05 18.10 12.38
CA GLY A 59 7.88 18.20 11.50
C GLY A 59 6.60 17.59 12.08
N PRO A 60 5.53 17.48 11.26
CA PRO A 60 4.26 16.87 11.64
C PRO A 60 4.44 15.41 12.10
N THR A 61 3.58 14.96 13.01
CA THR A 61 3.60 13.57 13.51
C THR A 61 3.50 12.59 12.34
N PRO A 62 4.48 11.68 12.15
CA PRO A 62 4.48 10.76 11.02
C PRO A 62 3.43 9.67 11.21
N VAL A 63 3.01 9.05 10.10
CA VAL A 63 1.98 7.99 10.09
C VAL A 63 2.35 6.82 11.01
N ARG A 64 3.65 6.46 11.09
CA ARG A 64 4.12 5.38 11.97
C ARG A 64 3.87 5.63 13.46
N GLU A 65 3.76 6.90 13.89
CA GLU A 65 3.41 7.25 15.28
C GLU A 65 1.88 7.41 15.46
N MET A 66 1.18 7.82 14.40
CA MET A 66 -0.27 8.00 14.43
C MET A 66 -1.02 6.66 14.42
N TRP A 67 -0.59 5.72 13.56
CA TRP A 67 -1.30 4.48 13.32
C TRP A 67 -1.46 3.60 14.58
N PRO A 68 -0.43 3.40 15.43
CA PRO A 68 -0.60 2.61 16.65
C PRO A 68 -1.64 3.22 17.60
N ARG A 69 -1.61 4.54 17.80
CA ARG A 69 -2.59 5.26 18.63
C ARG A 69 -4.01 5.15 18.07
N TRP A 70 -4.15 5.33 16.76
CA TRP A 70 -5.42 5.13 16.08
C TRP A 70 -5.95 3.70 16.27
N TYR A 71 -5.08 2.70 16.09
CA TYR A 71 -5.46 1.30 16.20
C TYR A 71 -5.86 0.91 17.62
N GLU A 72 -5.20 1.47 18.64
CA GLU A 72 -5.63 1.34 20.04
C GLU A 72 -7.04 1.90 20.27
N TYR A 73 -7.35 3.11 19.76
CA TYR A 73 -8.70 3.65 19.86
C TYR A 73 -9.72 2.76 19.15
N HIS A 74 -9.39 2.24 17.96
CA HIS A 74 -10.24 1.31 17.24
C HIS A 74 -10.50 0.02 18.05
N GLN A 75 -9.46 -0.58 18.64
CA GLN A 75 -9.62 -1.78 19.46
C GLN A 75 -10.47 -1.52 20.71
N GLN A 76 -10.27 -0.38 21.37
CA GLN A 76 -11.10 0.04 22.50
C GLN A 76 -12.55 0.24 22.07
N HIS A 77 -12.78 0.87 20.91
CA HIS A 77 -14.11 1.07 20.34
C HIS A 77 -14.83 -0.26 20.08
N VAL A 78 -14.14 -1.24 19.45
CA VAL A 78 -14.69 -2.59 19.22
C VAL A 78 -15.04 -3.30 20.53
N ARG A 79 -14.21 -3.16 21.57
CA ARG A 79 -14.51 -3.71 22.90
C ARG A 79 -15.71 -3.02 23.54
N ALA A 80 -15.83 -1.69 23.40
CA ALA A 80 -16.94 -0.92 23.91
C ALA A 80 -18.28 -1.31 23.23
N ILE A 81 -18.28 -1.54 21.90
CA ILE A 81 -19.47 -2.05 21.18
C ILE A 81 -19.95 -3.38 21.78
N ARG A 82 -19.04 -4.34 21.97
CA ARG A 82 -19.38 -5.67 22.52
C ARG A 82 -19.93 -5.55 23.94
N LEU A 83 -19.30 -4.72 24.76
CA LEU A 83 -19.76 -4.48 26.13
C LEU A 83 -21.12 -3.77 26.14
N ARG A 84 -21.34 -2.80 25.26
CA ARG A 84 -22.62 -2.10 25.12
C ARG A 84 -23.74 -3.07 24.76
N GLU A 85 -23.55 -3.96 23.79
CA GLU A 85 -24.57 -4.94 23.42
C GLU A 85 -24.89 -5.90 24.57
N LYS A 86 -23.86 -6.35 25.31
CA LYS A 86 -24.07 -7.16 26.52
C LYS A 86 -24.88 -6.41 27.58
N LEU A 87 -24.45 -5.19 27.93
CA LEU A 87 -25.13 -4.36 28.93
C LEU A 87 -26.54 -3.97 28.50
N LYS A 88 -26.79 -3.79 27.19
CA LYS A 88 -28.12 -3.55 26.65
C LYS A 88 -29.08 -4.70 26.97
N ALA A 89 -28.63 -5.94 26.75
CA ALA A 89 -29.42 -7.13 27.06
C ALA A 89 -29.69 -7.26 28.58
N GLU A 90 -28.67 -7.03 29.41
CA GLU A 90 -28.82 -7.04 30.87
C GLU A 90 -29.73 -5.92 31.38
N LEU A 91 -29.63 -4.73 30.80
CA LEU A 91 -30.46 -3.57 31.13
C LEU A 91 -31.92 -3.81 30.77
N LEU A 92 -32.20 -4.38 29.60
CA LEU A 92 -33.56 -4.79 29.19
C LEU A 92 -34.16 -5.78 30.19
N LYS A 93 -33.38 -6.79 30.60
CA LYS A 93 -33.82 -7.78 31.60
C LYS A 93 -34.06 -7.14 32.96
N ALA A 94 -33.15 -6.30 33.44
CA ALA A 94 -33.22 -5.66 34.75
C ALA A 94 -34.34 -4.61 34.85
N ALA A 95 -34.56 -3.82 33.79
CA ALA A 95 -35.61 -2.81 33.76
C ALA A 95 -37.00 -3.40 33.47
N GLY A 96 -37.07 -4.65 32.97
CA GLY A 96 -38.32 -5.30 32.57
C GLY A 96 -38.84 -4.81 31.22
N GLY A 97 -37.94 -4.50 30.28
CA GLY A 97 -38.24 -3.98 28.95
C GLY A 97 -37.85 -2.52 28.75
N LEU A 98 -38.18 -1.98 27.57
CA LEU A 98 -37.92 -0.59 27.20
C LEU A 98 -38.81 0.37 28.02
N PRO A 99 -38.34 1.61 28.29
CA PRO A 99 -39.11 2.61 29.03
C PRO A 99 -40.15 3.29 28.13
N VAL A 100 -41.04 2.48 27.55
CA VAL A 100 -42.12 2.89 26.63
C VAL A 100 -43.47 2.50 27.20
N VAL A 101 -44.52 3.21 26.83
CA VAL A 101 -45.92 2.87 27.17
C VAL A 101 -46.68 2.63 25.87
N MET A 102 -47.55 1.62 25.89
CA MET A 102 -48.37 1.23 24.75
C MET A 102 -49.74 1.90 24.88
N LEU A 103 -50.10 2.78 23.93
CA LEU A 103 -51.41 3.44 23.88
C LEU A 103 -52.20 3.01 22.63
N PRO A 104 -53.52 2.83 22.70
CA PRO A 104 -54.35 2.55 21.53
C PRO A 104 -54.17 3.60 20.41
N ASN A 105 -54.24 3.20 19.15
CA ASN A 105 -54.23 4.15 18.04
C ASN A 105 -55.68 4.49 17.66
N VAL A 106 -56.21 5.63 18.09
CA VAL A 106 -57.61 5.97 17.81
C VAL A 106 -57.78 6.24 16.30
N GLY A 107 -58.54 5.38 15.61
CA GLY A 107 -58.80 5.43 14.16
C GLY A 107 -58.02 4.43 13.31
N LYS A 108 -57.15 3.59 13.88
CA LYS A 108 -56.53 2.43 13.22
C LYS A 108 -56.44 1.26 14.19
N ASP A 109 -56.73 0.04 13.76
CA ASP A 109 -56.47 -1.14 14.59
C ASP A 109 -54.96 -1.25 14.87
N GLY A 110 -54.54 -0.88 16.08
CA GLY A 110 -53.14 -0.89 16.46
C GLY A 110 -52.85 -0.16 17.77
N VAL A 111 -51.61 -0.33 18.24
CA VAL A 111 -51.10 0.25 19.48
C VAL A 111 -49.82 1.03 19.16
N VAL A 112 -49.69 2.23 19.71
CA VAL A 112 -48.56 3.14 19.49
C VAL A 112 -47.60 3.08 20.67
N GLU A 113 -46.32 2.88 20.39
CA GLU A 113 -45.24 3.03 21.37
C GLU A 113 -44.98 4.51 21.69
N VAL A 114 -45.27 4.90 22.93
CA VAL A 114 -45.03 6.25 23.43
C VAL A 114 -43.74 6.28 24.25
N ARG A 115 -42.80 7.13 23.84
CA ARG A 115 -41.47 7.26 24.47
C ARG A 115 -41.35 8.51 25.33
N SER A 116 -42.21 9.51 25.16
CA SER A 116 -42.13 10.80 25.85
C SER A 116 -43.48 11.37 26.29
N PHE A 117 -43.46 12.30 27.24
CA PHE A 117 -44.67 13.04 27.61
C PHE A 117 -45.18 13.94 26.47
N ALA A 118 -44.30 14.40 25.58
CA ALA A 118 -44.70 15.13 24.40
C ALA A 118 -45.52 14.23 23.45
N ASP A 119 -45.16 12.96 23.30
CA ASP A 119 -45.93 12.00 22.51
C ASP A 119 -47.32 11.78 23.11
N ILE A 120 -47.41 11.65 24.45
CA ILE A 120 -48.70 11.56 25.16
C ILE A 120 -49.55 12.82 24.91
N ASN A 121 -48.93 14.01 24.98
CA ASN A 121 -49.64 15.27 24.77
C ASN A 121 -50.16 15.43 23.33
N ARG A 122 -49.45 14.92 22.33
CA ARG A 122 -49.95 14.92 20.94
C ARG A 122 -51.20 14.05 20.76
N MET A 123 -51.35 13.02 21.58
CA MET A 123 -52.51 12.12 21.56
C MET A 123 -53.59 12.52 22.59
N ALA A 124 -53.43 13.67 23.27
CA ALA A 124 -54.30 14.02 24.40
C ALA A 124 -55.77 14.23 24.02
N SER A 125 -56.06 14.63 22.78
CA SER A 125 -57.44 14.79 22.28
C SER A 125 -58.17 13.46 22.06
N GLN A 126 -57.45 12.34 22.09
CA GLN A 126 -57.98 11.01 21.78
C GLN A 126 -58.30 10.18 23.03
N PHE A 127 -57.93 10.66 24.22
CA PHE A 127 -58.05 9.94 25.48
C PHE A 127 -58.61 10.83 26.58
N ASP A 128 -59.24 10.22 27.58
CA ASP A 128 -59.64 10.95 28.77
C ASP A 128 -58.44 11.35 29.65
N THR A 129 -58.70 12.23 30.61
CA THR A 129 -57.68 12.74 31.53
C THR A 129 -57.10 11.65 32.43
N GLU A 130 -57.88 10.63 32.77
CA GLU A 130 -57.48 9.54 33.66
C GLU A 130 -56.51 8.57 32.98
N HIS A 131 -56.82 8.10 31.77
CA HIS A 131 -55.95 7.26 30.94
C HIS A 131 -54.63 7.98 30.63
N LEU A 132 -54.67 9.28 30.32
CA LEU A 132 -53.45 10.08 30.13
C LEU A 132 -52.62 10.18 31.42
N SER A 133 -53.27 10.31 32.58
CA SER A 133 -52.60 10.35 33.88
C SER A 133 -51.92 9.01 34.21
N GLN A 134 -52.60 7.89 33.92
CA GLN A 134 -52.10 6.54 34.13
C GLN A 134 -50.93 6.24 33.19
N ALA A 135 -51.04 6.61 31.91
CA ALA A 135 -49.96 6.48 30.93
C ALA A 135 -48.72 7.28 31.35
N ARG A 136 -48.90 8.51 31.85
CA ARG A 136 -47.82 9.34 32.39
C ARG A 136 -47.18 8.69 33.63
N ALA A 137 -47.99 8.16 34.54
CA ALA A 137 -47.52 7.50 35.76
C ALA A 137 -46.73 6.22 35.44
N GLU A 138 -47.21 5.39 34.51
CA GLU A 138 -46.52 4.18 34.09
C GLU A 138 -45.21 4.50 33.35
N LEU A 139 -45.22 5.51 32.46
CA LEU A 139 -44.00 5.96 31.79
C LEU A 139 -42.95 6.45 32.81
N ARG A 140 -43.37 7.17 33.87
CA ARG A 140 -42.49 7.56 34.98
C ARG A 140 -41.90 6.36 35.70
N ARG A 141 -42.72 5.36 36.04
CA ARG A 141 -42.28 4.13 36.72
C ARG A 141 -41.26 3.36 35.87
N ARG A 142 -41.54 3.15 34.58
CA ARG A 142 -40.62 2.47 33.66
C ARG A 142 -39.31 3.24 33.47
N ARG A 143 -39.37 4.56 33.31
CA ARG A 143 -38.17 5.41 33.24
C ARG A 143 -37.35 5.39 34.52
N LYS A 144 -37.99 5.36 35.70
CA LYS A 144 -37.30 5.23 37.00
C LYS A 144 -36.55 3.91 37.07
N ARG A 145 -37.22 2.79 36.78
CA ARG A 145 -36.60 1.45 36.72
C ARG A 145 -35.43 1.41 35.74
N TRP A 146 -35.59 1.98 34.55
CA TRP A 146 -34.53 2.06 33.55
C TRP A 146 -33.31 2.84 34.06
N LYS A 147 -33.51 4.05 34.62
CA LYS A 147 -32.43 4.87 35.16
C LYS A 147 -31.72 4.22 36.36
N GLU A 148 -32.44 3.49 37.19
CA GLU A 148 -31.88 2.77 38.32
C GLU A 148 -31.03 1.58 37.87
N ALA A 149 -31.56 0.78 36.93
CA ALA A 149 -30.82 -0.30 36.32
C ALA A 149 -29.58 0.20 35.55
N ASP A 150 -29.70 1.32 34.83
CA ASP A 150 -28.59 1.98 34.13
C ASP A 150 -27.52 2.46 35.10
N ARG A 151 -27.90 3.07 36.25
CA ARG A 151 -26.94 3.50 37.28
C ARG A 151 -26.15 2.33 37.87
N ARG A 152 -26.78 1.15 37.99
CA ARG A 152 -26.14 -0.07 38.50
C ARG A 152 -25.23 -0.72 37.45
N LEU A 153 -25.64 -0.73 36.19
CA LEU A 153 -24.95 -1.43 35.10
C LEU A 153 -23.95 -0.56 34.32
N GLY A 154 -24.07 0.77 34.40
CA GLY A 154 -23.21 1.73 33.71
C GLY A 154 -23.40 1.80 32.20
N TYR A 155 -24.57 1.43 31.66
CA TYR A 155 -24.79 1.35 30.22
C TYR A 155 -24.61 2.70 29.51
N SER A 156 -25.18 3.77 30.06
CA SER A 156 -25.04 5.14 29.52
C SER A 156 -23.59 5.63 29.50
N ALA A 157 -22.79 5.28 30.50
CA ALA A 157 -21.37 5.62 30.54
C ALA A 157 -20.58 4.89 29.43
N ILE A 158 -20.88 3.60 29.20
CA ILE A 158 -20.26 2.84 28.10
C ILE A 158 -20.68 3.36 26.73
N LEU A 159 -21.95 3.74 26.56
CA LEU A 159 -22.43 4.37 25.33
C LEU A 159 -21.70 5.69 25.04
N ALA A 160 -21.53 6.54 26.05
CA ALA A 160 -20.77 7.79 25.90
C ALA A 160 -19.30 7.52 25.53
N ARG A 161 -18.68 6.51 26.17
CA ARG A 161 -17.30 6.12 25.90
C ARG A 161 -17.11 5.53 24.50
N GLU A 162 -18.05 4.71 24.02
CA GLU A 162 -18.06 4.20 22.64
C GLU A 162 -18.06 5.37 21.64
N GLN A 163 -18.96 6.35 21.83
CA GLN A 163 -19.07 7.52 20.96
C GLN A 163 -17.78 8.33 20.94
N GLU A 164 -17.19 8.61 22.11
CA GLU A 164 -15.92 9.32 22.23
C GLU A 164 -14.78 8.58 21.49
N LEU A 165 -14.72 7.25 21.62
CA LEU A 165 -13.71 6.43 20.94
C LEU A 165 -13.92 6.41 19.42
N ALA A 166 -15.17 6.36 18.96
CA ALA A 166 -15.52 6.45 17.55
C ALA A 166 -15.08 7.78 16.94
N GLU A 167 -15.33 8.89 17.65
CA GLU A 167 -14.92 10.23 17.24
C GLU A 167 -13.40 10.36 17.18
N ARG A 168 -12.69 9.93 18.23
CA ARG A 168 -11.22 9.97 18.28
C ARG A 168 -10.58 9.11 17.19
N ALA A 169 -11.08 7.89 16.99
CA ALA A 169 -10.61 7.02 15.90
C ALA A 169 -10.90 7.62 14.53
N GLY A 170 -12.08 8.21 14.32
CA GLY A 170 -12.46 8.86 13.07
C GLY A 170 -11.60 10.08 12.75
N ILE A 171 -11.36 10.96 13.73
CA ILE A 171 -10.48 12.13 13.55
C ILE A 171 -9.06 11.67 13.25
N SER A 172 -8.51 10.78 14.07
CA SER A 172 -7.14 10.29 13.91
C SER A 172 -6.94 9.57 12.56
N GLY A 173 -7.91 8.78 12.12
CA GLY A 173 -7.90 8.13 10.81
C GLY A 173 -7.91 9.12 9.63
N ARG A 174 -8.75 10.17 9.71
CA ARG A 174 -8.80 11.23 8.69
C ARG A 174 -7.52 12.05 8.61
N VAL A 175 -6.94 12.41 9.75
CA VAL A 175 -5.65 13.13 9.77
C VAL A 175 -4.56 12.23 9.18
N MET A 176 -4.51 10.95 9.58
CA MET A 176 -3.53 10.01 9.03
C MET A 176 -3.65 9.84 7.52
N TRP A 177 -4.86 9.92 6.97
CA TRP A 177 -5.10 9.83 5.53
C TRP A 177 -4.43 10.96 4.75
N ILE A 178 -4.48 12.21 5.25
CA ILE A 178 -3.88 13.37 4.58
C ILE A 178 -2.37 13.53 4.84
N THR A 179 -1.83 12.94 5.92
CA THR A 179 -0.39 13.02 6.26
C THR A 179 0.46 12.35 5.19
N ARG A 180 1.43 13.04 4.57
CA ARG A 180 2.32 12.41 3.57
C ARG A 180 3.09 11.21 4.15
N PRO A 181 3.00 10.00 3.56
CA PRO A 181 3.77 8.85 4.03
C PRO A 181 5.24 8.97 3.60
N SER A 182 6.14 8.48 4.46
CA SER A 182 7.59 8.46 4.26
C SER A 182 8.16 7.06 3.99
N SER A 183 7.35 6.02 4.16
CA SER A 183 7.76 4.63 3.96
C SER A 183 6.61 3.75 3.46
N LEU A 184 6.96 2.56 2.95
CA LEU A 184 5.98 1.55 2.53
C LEU A 184 5.15 1.03 3.72
N ILE A 185 5.76 0.96 4.91
CA ILE A 185 5.06 0.61 6.16
C ILE A 185 3.94 1.61 6.42
N GLU A 186 4.21 2.91 6.24
CA GLU A 186 3.22 3.97 6.43
C GLU A 186 2.12 3.96 5.36
N VAL A 187 2.44 3.64 4.11
CA VAL A 187 1.42 3.43 3.05
C VAL A 187 0.53 2.24 3.39
N THR A 188 1.12 1.13 3.82
CA THR A 188 0.37 -0.07 4.18
C THR A 188 -0.49 0.15 5.42
N ALA A 189 0.01 0.89 6.40
CA ALA A 189 -0.73 1.33 7.59
C ALA A 189 -1.96 2.16 7.23
N LYS A 190 -1.84 3.10 6.28
CA LYS A 190 -2.97 3.88 5.77
C LYS A 190 -4.01 3.00 5.07
N LEU A 191 -3.57 2.10 4.19
CA LEU A 191 -4.47 1.18 3.50
C LEU A 191 -5.22 0.28 4.48
N HIS A 192 -4.51 -0.29 5.46
CA HIS A 192 -5.12 -1.05 6.55
C HIS A 192 -6.18 -0.22 7.29
N CYS A 193 -5.85 1.02 7.67
CA CYS A 193 -6.79 1.91 8.34
C CYS A 193 -8.04 2.19 7.49
N LEU A 194 -7.88 2.48 6.20
CA LEU A 194 -8.98 2.74 5.28
C LEU A 194 -9.96 1.57 5.25
N ILE A 195 -9.45 0.35 5.10
CA ILE A 195 -10.27 -0.86 5.03
C ILE A 195 -10.98 -1.10 6.37
N VAL A 196 -10.26 -0.96 7.50
CA VAL A 196 -10.86 -1.14 8.84
C VAL A 196 -11.97 -0.12 9.12
N MET A 197 -11.84 1.13 8.66
CA MET A 197 -12.85 2.16 8.93
C MET A 197 -14.14 1.95 8.14
N HIS A 198 -14.03 1.50 6.88
CA HIS A 198 -15.20 1.41 5.99
C HIS A 198 -15.77 0.00 5.90
N ASP A 199 -14.94 -1.02 6.06
CA ASP A 199 -15.33 -2.41 5.96
C ASP A 199 -14.58 -3.31 6.97
N PRO A 200 -14.76 -3.09 8.28
CA PRO A 200 -14.07 -3.87 9.32
C PRO A 200 -14.42 -5.37 9.28
N GLY A 201 -15.60 -5.72 8.77
CA GLY A 201 -16.04 -7.10 8.59
C GLY A 201 -15.60 -7.72 7.27
N LEU A 202 -14.90 -6.94 6.43
CA LEU A 202 -14.53 -7.32 5.07
C LEU A 202 -15.73 -7.84 4.26
N LYS A 203 -16.93 -7.28 4.41
CA LYS A 203 -18.18 -7.76 3.82
C LYS A 203 -18.48 -7.23 2.43
N LEU A 204 -17.86 -6.12 2.01
CA LEU A 204 -18.18 -5.47 0.73
C LEU A 204 -17.58 -6.26 -0.44
N GLU A 205 -18.41 -6.76 -1.35
CA GLU A 205 -17.95 -7.66 -2.43
C GLU A 205 -17.73 -6.96 -3.76
N GLU A 206 -18.30 -5.76 -3.90
CA GLU A 206 -18.16 -4.93 -5.09
C GLU A 206 -16.81 -4.19 -5.11
N ALA A 207 -16.33 -3.90 -6.32
CA ALA A 207 -15.14 -3.09 -6.51
C ALA A 207 -15.30 -1.72 -5.81
N PRO A 208 -14.24 -1.15 -5.18
CA PRO A 208 -12.85 -1.61 -5.23
C PRO A 208 -12.42 -2.48 -4.03
N TRP A 209 -13.35 -2.98 -3.21
CA TRP A 209 -13.00 -3.60 -1.92
C TRP A 209 -12.20 -4.90 -2.04
N PRO A 210 -12.53 -5.84 -2.96
CA PRO A 210 -11.69 -7.01 -3.20
C PRO A 210 -10.26 -6.64 -3.64
N GLU A 211 -10.11 -5.65 -4.50
CA GLU A 211 -8.82 -5.19 -5.03
C GLU A 211 -7.98 -4.56 -3.93
N LEU A 212 -8.56 -3.70 -3.10
CA LEU A 212 -7.86 -3.08 -1.96
C LEU A 212 -7.38 -4.12 -0.95
N ARG A 213 -8.15 -5.18 -0.69
CA ARG A 213 -7.73 -6.31 0.16
C ARG A 213 -6.57 -7.09 -0.44
N THR A 214 -6.61 -7.30 -1.75
CA THR A 214 -5.54 -7.98 -2.50
C THR A 214 -4.26 -7.15 -2.44
N MET A 215 -4.34 -5.84 -2.70
CA MET A 215 -3.21 -4.92 -2.56
C MET A 215 -2.64 -4.92 -1.15
N LEU A 216 -3.49 -4.91 -0.11
CA LEU A 216 -3.03 -5.02 1.28
C LEU A 216 -2.28 -6.33 1.51
N LYS A 217 -2.86 -7.46 1.08
CA LYS A 217 -2.23 -8.78 1.21
C LYS A 217 -0.86 -8.84 0.52
N ASP A 218 -0.77 -8.33 -0.71
CA ASP A 218 0.47 -8.32 -1.48
C ASP A 218 1.53 -7.45 -0.81
N LEU A 219 1.16 -6.27 -0.29
CA LEU A 219 2.07 -5.41 0.47
C LEU A 219 2.59 -6.10 1.74
N LEU A 220 1.74 -6.82 2.47
CA LEU A 220 2.17 -7.58 3.67
C LEU A 220 3.17 -8.68 3.30
N LEU A 221 2.89 -9.44 2.23
CA LEU A 221 3.79 -10.50 1.75
C LEU A 221 5.12 -9.93 1.26
N LEU A 222 5.11 -8.75 0.63
CA LEU A 222 6.33 -8.05 0.19
C LEU A 222 7.15 -7.54 1.37
N MET A 223 6.51 -7.04 2.43
CA MET A 223 7.22 -6.57 3.62
C MET A 223 7.77 -7.72 4.47
N GLU A 224 7.06 -8.86 4.55
CA GLU A 224 7.50 -10.04 5.32
C GLU A 224 8.74 -10.70 4.75
N LYS A 225 8.75 -10.93 3.43
CA LYS A 225 9.87 -11.60 2.76
C LYS A 225 11.17 -10.79 2.85
N GLY A 226 11.11 -9.63 3.52
CA GLY A 226 11.91 -8.49 3.23
C GLY A 226 11.64 -8.04 1.80
N TRP A 227 11.78 -6.75 1.56
CA TRP A 227 12.62 -6.45 0.42
C TRP A 227 13.92 -7.22 0.64
N PRO A 228 14.46 -7.96 -0.34
CA PRO A 228 15.79 -8.49 -0.17
C PRO A 228 16.65 -7.32 0.31
N GLU A 229 17.09 -7.38 1.58
CA GLU A 229 18.18 -6.58 2.09
C GLU A 229 19.21 -6.61 0.97
N PRO A 230 19.71 -5.47 0.47
CA PRO A 230 20.55 -5.40 -0.72
C PRO A 230 21.95 -6.04 -0.51
N GLY A 231 22.03 -7.22 0.09
CA GLY A 231 23.25 -7.89 0.48
C GLY A 231 23.24 -9.43 0.48
N ASN A 232 22.13 -10.19 0.51
CA ASN A 232 22.24 -11.65 0.76
C ASN A 232 21.37 -12.64 -0.06
N GLY A 233 20.64 -12.21 -1.08
CA GLY A 233 20.15 -13.11 -2.15
C GLY A 233 21.11 -13.08 -3.36
N PRO A 234 21.07 -14.04 -4.32
CA PRO A 234 21.72 -13.82 -5.60
C PRO A 234 21.16 -12.52 -6.16
N ALA A 235 22.04 -11.53 -6.30
CA ALA A 235 21.69 -10.12 -6.42
C ALA A 235 20.45 -9.91 -7.30
N TYR A 236 19.38 -9.36 -6.72
CA TYR A 236 18.44 -8.58 -7.52
C TYR A 236 19.30 -7.48 -8.14
N THR A 237 19.48 -7.52 -9.47
CA THR A 237 20.49 -6.77 -10.24
C THR A 237 20.22 -5.26 -10.31
N GLY A 238 19.65 -4.67 -9.25
CA GLY A 238 19.31 -3.26 -9.15
C GLY A 238 20.35 -2.43 -8.39
N LYS A 239 21.20 -3.04 -7.56
CA LYS A 239 22.35 -2.37 -6.96
C LYS A 239 23.58 -2.69 -7.81
N ALA A 240 23.88 -1.74 -8.69
CA ALA A 240 24.76 -1.84 -9.84
C ALA A 240 24.33 -2.92 -10.85
N ALA A 241 23.23 -2.66 -11.59
CA ALA A 241 23.23 -3.13 -12.96
C ALA A 241 24.44 -2.46 -13.62
N ASP A 242 25.55 -3.19 -13.71
CA ASP A 242 26.69 -2.79 -14.50
C ASP A 242 26.19 -2.37 -15.89
N VAL A 243 26.88 -1.44 -16.55
CA VAL A 243 26.51 -0.94 -17.87
C VAL A 243 26.21 -2.10 -18.82
N ARG A 244 26.97 -3.20 -18.71
CA ARG A 244 26.76 -4.45 -19.44
C ARG A 244 25.43 -5.14 -19.14
N GLY A 245 24.99 -5.16 -17.89
CA GLY A 245 23.70 -5.71 -17.47
C GLY A 245 22.52 -4.93 -18.05
N ILE A 246 22.60 -3.60 -18.05
CA ILE A 246 21.57 -2.72 -18.65
C ILE A 246 21.51 -2.91 -20.16
N LEU A 247 22.66 -3.03 -20.83
CA LEU A 247 22.72 -3.31 -22.27
C LEU A 247 22.12 -4.67 -22.63
N ASN A 248 22.36 -5.70 -21.83
CA ASN A 248 21.79 -7.04 -22.05
C ASN A 248 20.27 -7.00 -21.88
N LEU A 249 19.78 -6.29 -20.86
CA LEU A 249 18.35 -6.08 -20.65
C LEU A 249 17.72 -5.31 -21.83
N ALA A 250 18.37 -4.24 -22.30
CA ALA A 250 17.93 -3.49 -23.47
C ALA A 250 17.83 -4.38 -24.73
N ALA A 251 18.81 -5.26 -24.93
CA ALA A 251 18.81 -6.21 -26.04
C ALA A 251 17.65 -7.20 -25.95
N ARG A 252 17.39 -7.79 -24.77
CA ARG A 252 16.26 -8.69 -24.55
C ARG A 252 14.91 -8.04 -24.87
N TYR A 253 14.72 -6.79 -24.45
CA TYR A 253 13.50 -6.04 -24.77
C TYR A 253 13.35 -5.76 -26.27
N ARG A 254 14.45 -5.46 -26.96
CA ARG A 254 14.45 -5.30 -28.42
C ARG A 254 14.11 -6.61 -29.13
N ASP A 255 14.73 -7.71 -28.71
CA ASP A 255 14.51 -9.02 -29.32
C ASP A 255 13.06 -9.47 -29.09
N ALA A 256 12.50 -9.26 -27.89
CA ALA A 256 11.08 -9.47 -27.61
C ALA A 256 10.15 -8.57 -28.46
N ALA A 257 10.53 -7.31 -28.70
CA ALA A 257 9.79 -6.42 -29.60
C ALA A 257 9.83 -6.89 -31.07
N ASN A 258 10.90 -7.57 -31.49
CA ASN A 258 11.00 -8.19 -32.81
C ASN A 258 10.15 -9.45 -32.90
N THR A 259 10.23 -10.36 -31.92
CA THR A 259 9.42 -11.59 -31.87
C THR A 259 7.92 -11.28 -31.86
N LEU A 260 7.47 -10.28 -31.10
CA LEU A 260 6.08 -9.84 -31.15
C LEU A 260 5.68 -9.19 -32.48
N GLY A 261 6.64 -8.86 -33.35
CA GLY A 261 6.38 -8.34 -34.69
C GLY A 261 6.18 -9.41 -35.75
N GLU A 262 6.63 -10.63 -35.50
CA GLU A 262 6.52 -11.75 -36.42
C GLU A 262 5.07 -12.24 -36.44
N GLY A 263 4.41 -12.13 -37.61
CA GLY A 263 3.04 -12.64 -37.82
C GLY A 263 1.90 -11.70 -37.45
N LEU A 264 2.15 -10.43 -37.07
CA LEU A 264 1.07 -9.47 -36.77
C LEU A 264 0.83 -8.45 -37.90
N SER A 265 -0.40 -8.44 -38.45
CA SER A 265 -0.86 -7.45 -39.43
C SER A 265 -1.41 -6.14 -38.83
N LYS A 266 -1.45 -6.00 -37.50
CA LYS A 266 -2.07 -4.83 -36.84
C LYS A 266 -1.06 -3.69 -36.61
N PRO A 267 -1.31 -2.47 -37.12
CA PRO A 267 -0.35 -1.35 -37.07
C PRO A 267 -0.10 -0.77 -35.66
N ASN A 268 -1.03 -0.97 -34.71
CA ASN A 268 -0.99 -0.36 -33.37
C ASN A 268 -0.87 -1.38 -32.22
N HIS A 269 0.11 -2.28 -32.27
CA HIS A 269 0.35 -3.23 -31.19
C HIS A 269 1.06 -2.57 -29.99
N LEU A 270 0.27 -2.16 -28.98
CA LEU A 270 0.76 -1.45 -27.78
C LEU A 270 1.85 -2.21 -27.00
N PRO A 271 1.75 -3.54 -26.77
CA PRO A 271 2.81 -4.27 -26.05
C PRO A 271 4.15 -4.22 -26.78
N ARG A 272 4.15 -4.37 -28.11
CA ARG A 272 5.37 -4.26 -28.93
C ARG A 272 5.98 -2.87 -28.83
N ARG A 273 5.14 -1.83 -28.86
CA ARG A 273 5.55 -0.43 -28.71
C ARG A 273 6.21 -0.17 -27.36
N LEU A 274 5.61 -0.68 -26.29
CA LEU A 274 6.14 -0.53 -24.93
C LEU A 274 7.55 -1.14 -24.82
N LEU A 275 7.73 -2.37 -25.32
CA LEU A 275 9.03 -3.04 -25.31
C LEU A 275 10.08 -2.26 -26.11
N ALA A 276 9.70 -1.72 -27.27
CA ALA A 276 10.61 -0.94 -28.10
C ALA A 276 11.04 0.38 -27.42
N LEU A 277 10.08 1.14 -26.87
CA LEU A 277 10.37 2.38 -26.14
C LEU A 277 11.19 2.12 -24.87
N HIS A 278 10.90 1.04 -24.16
CA HIS A 278 11.66 0.65 -22.98
C HIS A 278 13.09 0.24 -23.33
N SER A 279 13.30 -0.46 -24.45
CA SER A 279 14.63 -0.79 -24.96
C SER A 279 15.44 0.47 -25.32
N ILE A 280 14.83 1.44 -26.03
CA ILE A 280 15.47 2.74 -26.35
C ILE A 280 15.94 3.44 -25.07
N LYS A 281 15.05 3.53 -24.07
CA LYS A 281 15.35 4.15 -22.78
C LYS A 281 16.57 3.49 -22.12
N LEU A 282 16.61 2.16 -22.07
CA LEU A 282 17.70 1.41 -21.44
C LEU A 282 19.03 1.58 -22.17
N TYR A 283 19.04 1.66 -23.51
CA TYR A 283 20.27 1.95 -24.26
C TYR A 283 20.82 3.34 -23.94
N LEU A 284 19.97 4.36 -23.86
CA LEU A 284 20.39 5.71 -23.47
C LEU A 284 20.87 5.73 -22.02
N ASP A 285 20.14 5.12 -21.09
CA ASP A 285 20.52 5.04 -19.67
C ASP A 285 21.89 4.35 -19.50
N ALA A 286 22.17 3.27 -20.25
CA ALA A 286 23.46 2.59 -20.23
C ALA A 286 24.61 3.47 -20.71
N LEU A 287 24.38 4.27 -21.76
CA LEU A 287 25.38 5.20 -22.27
C LEU A 287 25.69 6.32 -21.26
N LEU A 288 24.66 6.90 -20.65
CA LEU A 288 24.81 7.96 -19.64
C LEU A 288 25.59 7.44 -18.42
N LEU A 289 25.26 6.23 -17.95
CA LEU A 289 25.97 5.59 -16.83
C LEU A 289 27.45 5.32 -17.15
N ALA A 290 27.76 4.85 -18.36
CA ALA A 290 29.15 4.57 -18.76
C ALA A 290 30.06 5.82 -18.77
N ASN A 291 29.45 6.99 -18.97
CA ASN A 291 30.11 8.29 -18.97
C ASN A 291 30.06 9.00 -17.61
N GLY A 292 29.67 8.30 -16.54
CA GLY A 292 29.80 8.80 -15.16
C GLY A 292 28.60 9.59 -14.63
N LEU A 293 27.48 9.65 -15.35
CA LEU A 293 26.26 10.22 -14.79
C LEU A 293 25.74 9.32 -13.67
N ASN A 294 25.35 9.94 -12.55
CA ASN A 294 24.76 9.20 -11.45
C ASN A 294 23.31 8.77 -11.79
N ARG A 295 22.84 7.72 -11.14
CA ARG A 295 21.51 7.15 -11.38
C ARG A 295 20.37 8.09 -10.99
N GLN A 296 20.59 8.97 -10.00
CA GLN A 296 19.58 9.92 -9.52
C GLN A 296 19.25 10.96 -10.61
N THR A 297 20.26 11.48 -11.30
CA THR A 297 20.14 12.39 -12.43
C THR A 297 19.45 11.72 -13.62
N ILE A 298 19.72 10.44 -13.86
CA ILE A 298 19.03 9.69 -14.93
C ILE A 298 17.56 9.44 -14.57
N CYS A 299 17.27 9.17 -13.29
CA CYS A 299 15.90 8.98 -12.80
C CYS A 299 15.08 10.27 -12.83
N SER A 300 15.69 11.44 -12.55
CA SER A 300 14.99 12.73 -12.57
C SER A 300 14.48 13.15 -13.95
N PHE A 301 14.89 12.46 -15.02
CA PHE A 301 14.36 12.68 -16.36
C PHE A 301 13.01 12.00 -16.63
N GLU A 302 12.33 11.42 -15.64
CA GLU A 302 10.91 10.97 -15.68
C GLU A 302 10.42 10.30 -16.99
N GLY A 303 11.23 9.46 -17.63
CA GLY A 303 10.89 8.83 -18.92
C GLY A 303 10.96 9.74 -20.17
N ASN A 304 11.38 11.00 -20.04
CA ASN A 304 11.66 11.91 -21.15
C ASN A 304 12.86 11.41 -21.98
N LEU A 305 12.61 10.99 -23.22
CA LEU A 305 13.63 10.46 -24.12
C LEU A 305 14.46 11.58 -24.76
N ASN A 306 13.89 12.78 -24.94
CA ASN A 306 14.54 13.93 -25.54
C ASN A 306 15.70 14.41 -24.66
N GLU A 307 15.46 14.56 -23.36
CA GLU A 307 16.49 14.97 -22.41
C GLU A 307 17.65 13.97 -22.35
N ARG A 308 17.34 12.67 -22.27
CA ARG A 308 18.37 11.61 -22.33
C ARG A 308 19.16 11.63 -23.64
N THR A 309 18.49 11.90 -24.75
CA THR A 309 19.11 11.96 -26.08
C THR A 309 20.01 13.17 -26.21
N ARG A 310 19.59 14.35 -25.74
CA ARG A 310 20.40 15.57 -25.75
C ARG A 310 21.70 15.37 -24.99
N VAL A 311 21.62 14.90 -23.74
CA VAL A 311 22.80 14.62 -22.92
C VAL A 311 23.68 13.55 -23.57
N ALA A 312 23.09 12.50 -24.17
CA ALA A 312 23.86 11.49 -24.89
C ALA A 312 24.59 12.07 -26.13
N MET A 313 23.96 12.99 -26.85
CA MET A 313 24.58 13.68 -28.00
C MET A 313 25.72 14.60 -27.56
N ASP A 314 25.58 15.31 -26.44
CA ASP A 314 26.64 16.14 -25.84
C ASP A 314 27.86 15.29 -25.43
N LEU A 315 27.64 14.04 -25.05
CA LEU A 315 28.69 13.05 -24.78
C LEU A 315 29.30 12.42 -26.05
N GLY A 316 28.84 12.80 -27.24
CA GLY A 316 29.38 12.34 -28.53
C GLY A 316 28.55 11.26 -29.25
N LEU A 317 27.32 10.98 -28.82
CA LEU A 317 26.43 10.08 -29.56
C LEU A 317 25.95 10.74 -30.87
N VAL A 318 26.45 10.25 -32.01
CA VAL A 318 26.04 10.76 -33.33
C VAL A 318 24.86 9.96 -33.89
N LEU A 319 23.68 10.57 -33.84
CA LEU A 319 22.44 10.09 -34.45
C LEU A 319 22.11 10.86 -35.74
N ARG A 320 21.38 10.24 -36.68
CA ARG A 320 20.80 10.93 -37.84
C ARG A 320 19.85 12.03 -37.36
N LYS A 321 19.83 13.18 -38.05
CA LYS A 321 18.92 14.31 -37.75
C LYS A 321 17.47 13.87 -37.58
N ARG A 322 17.00 13.00 -38.48
CA ARG A 322 15.64 12.43 -38.45
C ARG A 322 15.34 11.66 -37.16
N THR A 323 16.33 10.96 -36.61
CA THR A 323 16.18 10.07 -35.45
C THR A 323 16.17 10.87 -34.15
N ALA A 324 17.04 11.89 -34.07
CA ALA A 324 16.98 12.86 -32.97
C ALA A 324 15.63 13.61 -32.96
N ALA A 325 15.15 14.08 -34.12
CA ALA A 325 13.84 14.72 -34.23
C ALA A 325 12.70 13.76 -33.81
N HIS A 326 12.78 12.48 -34.16
CA HIS A 326 11.77 11.51 -33.75
C HIS A 326 11.77 11.25 -32.24
N LEU A 327 12.94 11.18 -31.59
CA LEU A 327 13.03 11.04 -30.13
C LEU A 327 12.46 12.27 -29.40
N ALA A 328 12.61 13.46 -29.98
CA ALA A 328 11.94 14.67 -29.52
C ALA A 328 10.42 14.54 -29.64
N THR A 329 9.90 14.12 -30.81
CA THR A 329 8.47 13.86 -31.01
C THR A 329 7.91 12.86 -30.00
N LEU A 330 8.56 11.70 -29.80
CA LEU A 330 8.13 10.67 -28.84
C LEU A 330 8.02 11.20 -27.40
N SER A 331 8.84 12.20 -27.05
CA SER A 331 8.83 12.82 -25.73
C SER A 331 7.74 13.88 -25.62
N SER A 332 7.54 14.70 -26.65
CA SER A 332 6.49 15.70 -26.70
C SER A 332 5.09 15.09 -26.71
N SER A 333 4.87 13.99 -27.44
CA SER A 333 3.60 13.24 -27.44
C SER A 333 3.45 12.29 -26.25
N ARG A 334 4.44 12.25 -25.33
CA ARG A 334 4.44 11.42 -24.12
C ARG A 334 4.13 9.94 -24.39
N GLU A 335 4.56 9.39 -25.54
CA GLU A 335 4.15 8.04 -25.97
C GLU A 335 4.54 6.95 -24.98
N TYR A 336 5.65 7.10 -24.26
CA TYR A 336 6.07 6.16 -23.22
C TYR A 336 5.02 6.05 -22.09
N LEU A 337 4.48 7.18 -21.65
CA LEU A 337 3.47 7.22 -20.59
C LEU A 337 2.10 6.79 -21.12
N ALA A 338 1.71 7.26 -22.31
CA ALA A 338 0.45 6.90 -22.94
C ALA A 338 0.31 5.39 -23.16
N VAL A 339 1.38 4.72 -23.60
CA VAL A 339 1.41 3.27 -23.80
C VAL A 339 1.46 2.50 -22.47
N SER A 340 2.09 3.06 -21.43
CA SER A 340 2.24 2.39 -20.13
C SER A 340 0.98 2.45 -19.26
N TYR A 341 0.24 3.57 -19.31
CA TYR A 341 -0.90 3.82 -18.42
C TYR A 341 -2.25 3.87 -19.14
N GLY A 342 -2.27 3.73 -20.47
CA GLY A 342 -3.50 3.63 -21.26
C GLY A 342 -4.34 4.92 -21.29
N SER A 343 -3.81 6.04 -20.81
CA SER A 343 -4.48 7.34 -20.83
C SER A 343 -3.93 8.19 -21.97
N GLU A 344 -4.85 8.71 -22.78
CA GLU A 344 -4.68 9.67 -23.89
C GLU A 344 -4.52 9.08 -25.31
N THR A 345 -5.44 9.55 -26.16
CA THR A 345 -5.58 9.45 -27.62
C THR A 345 -4.48 8.68 -28.35
N THR A 346 -4.75 7.43 -28.76
CA THR A 346 -3.86 6.65 -29.64
C THR A 346 -3.65 7.28 -31.02
N ALA A 347 -4.30 8.40 -31.33
CA ALA A 347 -4.21 9.14 -32.59
C ALA A 347 -2.88 9.90 -32.76
N THR A 348 -2.16 10.21 -31.67
CA THR A 348 -0.87 10.91 -31.71
C THR A 348 0.34 9.96 -31.71
N LEU A 349 0.11 8.65 -31.74
CA LEU A 349 1.18 7.66 -31.77
C LEU A 349 1.92 7.66 -33.11
N SER A 350 3.24 7.81 -33.04
CA SER A 350 4.14 7.65 -34.18
C SER A 350 3.95 6.30 -34.89
N GLN A 351 4.29 6.21 -36.17
CA GLN A 351 4.20 4.94 -36.91
C GLN A 351 5.12 3.87 -36.28
N MET A 352 4.64 2.64 -36.10
CA MET A 352 5.43 1.57 -35.46
C MET A 352 6.78 1.31 -36.16
N ASN A 353 6.78 1.31 -37.50
CA ASN A 353 8.01 1.15 -38.29
C ASN A 353 9.05 2.24 -37.98
N ARG A 354 8.57 3.45 -37.66
CA ARG A 354 9.42 4.58 -37.28
C ARG A 354 10.06 4.35 -35.91
N VAL A 355 9.31 3.82 -34.94
CA VAL A 355 9.81 3.46 -33.60
C VAL A 355 10.88 2.37 -33.70
N MET A 356 10.63 1.31 -34.48
CA MET A 356 11.60 0.22 -34.67
C MET A 356 12.88 0.71 -35.36
N ALA A 357 12.77 1.54 -36.39
CA ALA A 357 13.94 2.13 -37.05
C ALA A 357 14.77 3.03 -36.10
N THR A 358 14.12 3.74 -35.18
CA THR A 358 14.80 4.52 -34.14
C THR A 358 15.50 3.61 -33.13
N LEU A 359 14.86 2.53 -32.69
CA LEU A 359 15.45 1.53 -31.82
C LEU A 359 16.70 0.88 -32.44
N ASP A 360 16.65 0.52 -33.72
CA ASP A 360 17.78 -0.09 -34.42
C ASP A 360 18.99 0.86 -34.48
N GLU A 361 18.75 2.12 -34.84
CA GLU A 361 19.82 3.11 -34.89
C GLU A 361 20.42 3.40 -33.50
N VAL A 362 19.59 3.66 -32.49
CA VAL A 362 20.06 3.94 -31.13
C VAL A 362 20.84 2.74 -30.58
N SER A 363 20.31 1.52 -30.71
CA SER A 363 20.98 0.30 -30.23
C SER A 363 22.33 0.06 -30.90
N LEU A 364 22.44 0.33 -32.20
CA LEU A 364 23.68 0.16 -32.96
C LEU A 364 24.73 1.20 -32.55
N LYS A 365 24.34 2.47 -32.49
CA LYS A 365 25.23 3.59 -32.20
C LYS A 365 25.74 3.57 -30.77
N VAL A 366 24.86 3.32 -29.79
CA VAL A 366 25.22 3.18 -28.38
C VAL A 366 26.20 2.03 -28.18
N ARG A 367 25.93 0.84 -28.74
CA ARG A 367 26.85 -0.30 -28.62
C ARG A 367 28.20 -0.03 -29.29
N LYS A 368 28.23 0.64 -30.44
CA LYS A 368 29.49 1.02 -31.11
C LYS A 368 30.31 1.99 -30.24
N MET A 369 29.67 3.00 -29.68
CA MET A 369 30.33 4.00 -28.83
C MET A 369 30.87 3.37 -27.54
N LEU A 370 30.08 2.52 -26.88
CA LEU A 370 30.51 1.83 -25.66
C LEU A 370 31.65 0.84 -25.90
N ARG A 371 31.70 0.16 -27.05
CA ARG A 371 32.87 -0.66 -27.43
C ARG A 371 34.13 0.19 -27.61
N GLY A 372 34.02 1.37 -28.24
CA GLY A 372 35.16 2.29 -28.39
C GLY A 372 35.65 2.90 -27.09
N LEU A 373 34.75 3.15 -26.13
CA LEU A 373 35.09 3.66 -24.79
C LEU A 373 35.87 2.65 -23.93
N HIS A 374 35.59 1.35 -24.07
CA HIS A 374 36.35 0.30 -23.37
C HIS A 374 37.78 0.19 -23.93
N GLY A 375 37.95 0.19 -25.27
CA GLY A 375 39.28 0.12 -25.88
C GLY A 375 40.21 1.30 -25.54
N ARG A 376 39.66 2.51 -25.33
CA ARG A 376 40.46 3.69 -24.92
C ARG A 376 40.93 3.65 -23.47
N ARG A 377 40.14 3.05 -22.55
CA ARG A 377 40.53 2.92 -21.14
C ARG A 377 41.68 1.91 -20.97
N ASP A 378 41.67 0.84 -21.76
CA ASP A 378 42.73 -0.19 -21.70
C ASP A 378 44.08 0.30 -22.26
N ASP A 379 44.09 1.19 -23.26
CA ASP A 379 45.32 1.80 -23.79
C ASP A 379 45.96 2.82 -22.83
N HIS A 380 45.16 3.61 -22.11
CA HIS A 380 45.69 4.55 -21.11
C HIS A 380 46.29 3.84 -19.89
N SER A 381 45.84 2.62 -19.57
CA SER A 381 46.46 1.80 -18.53
C SER A 381 47.78 1.15 -18.96
N ARG A 382 48.05 1.02 -20.26
CA ARG A 382 49.31 0.46 -20.79
C ARG A 382 50.43 1.49 -20.96
N HIS A 383 50.10 2.77 -21.11
CA HIS A 383 51.12 3.85 -21.21
C HIS A 383 51.58 4.42 -19.86
N ASN A 384 50.93 4.09 -18.75
CA ASN A 384 51.36 4.49 -17.39
C ASN A 384 52.14 3.39 -16.64
N ALA A 385 52.56 2.33 -17.34
CA ALA A 385 53.31 1.21 -16.78
C ALA A 385 54.62 0.93 -17.55
N SER A 386 55.27 1.98 -18.07
CA SER A 386 56.63 1.90 -18.60
C SER A 386 57.49 3.01 -18.05
#